data_AF-A0A6L9L0A8-F1
#
_entry.id   AF-A0A6L9L0A8-F1
#
_cell.length_a   1.000
_cell.length_b   1.000
_cell.length_c   1.000
_cell.angle_alpha   90.00
_cell.angle_beta   90.00
_cell.angle_gamma   90.00
#
_symmetry.space_group_name_H-M   'P 1'
#
loop_
_entity.id
_entity.type
_entity.pdbx_description
1 polymer ?
#
loop_
_entity_poly.entity_id
_entity_poly.type
_entity_poly.pdbx_seq_one_letter_code
_entity_poly.pdbx_strand_id
1 'polypeptide(L)'
;MIHLAGYREGRDIDILFTGLRPGEKLREEVLHVHEAIQPTHNPQIKIARLSEPDPVLIEQALVRIGLALVNSDDRQLIQILKETIPEYISNNSPFSSLDALPAAVSSA
;
A
#
# COMPACT_ATOMS: atom_id res chain seq x y z
N MET A 1 10.53 17.56 16.35
CA MET A 1 11.45 18.39 17.17
C MET A 1 10.69 19.58 17.75
N ILE A 2 9.78 19.37 18.70
CA ILE A 2 9.10 20.47 19.41
C ILE A 2 9.63 20.50 20.85
N HIS A 3 9.42 19.41 21.59
CA HIS A 3 9.96 19.24 22.94
C HIS A 3 11.50 19.28 23.01
N LEU A 4 12.19 18.69 22.03
CA LEU A 4 13.66 18.71 21.93
C LEU A 4 14.25 20.12 21.82
N ALA A 5 13.48 21.08 21.32
CA ALA A 5 13.88 22.48 21.19
C ALA A 5 13.41 23.36 22.38
N GLY A 6 12.76 22.76 23.39
CA GLY A 6 12.28 23.47 24.59
C GLY A 6 10.90 24.15 24.45
N TYR A 7 10.22 23.99 23.31
CA TYR A 7 8.89 24.56 23.08
C TYR A 7 7.76 23.66 23.62
N ARG A 8 6.62 24.27 23.98
CA ARG A 8 5.41 23.58 24.45
C ARG A 8 4.28 23.63 23.43
N GLU A 9 3.76 22.45 23.10
CA GLU A 9 2.57 22.29 22.26
C GLU A 9 1.35 22.98 22.93
N GLY A 10 0.54 23.68 22.13
CA GLY A 10 -0.64 24.40 22.60
C GLY A 10 -0.36 25.70 23.39
N ARG A 11 0.92 26.10 23.48
CA ARG A 11 1.32 27.41 24.05
C ARG A 11 2.24 28.17 23.10
N ASP A 12 3.32 27.53 22.70
CA ASP A 12 4.34 28.15 21.85
C ASP A 12 4.17 27.74 20.39
N ILE A 13 3.59 26.54 20.15
CA ILE A 13 3.34 25.97 18.82
C ILE A 13 1.99 25.24 18.84
N ASP A 14 1.12 25.55 17.88
CA ASP A 14 -0.13 24.83 17.65
C ASP A 14 0.07 23.61 16.76
N ILE A 15 -0.68 22.53 17.03
CA ILE A 15 -0.75 21.35 16.17
C ILE A 15 -2.12 21.31 15.52
N LEU A 16 -2.14 21.39 14.19
CA LEU A 16 -3.36 21.33 13.39
C LEU A 16 -3.38 20.02 12.61
N PHE A 17 -4.47 19.25 12.74
CA PHE A 17 -4.69 18.03 11.99
C PHE A 17 -5.39 18.35 10.66
N THR A 18 -4.73 18.11 9.54
CA THR A 18 -5.27 18.37 8.19
C THR A 18 -5.93 17.16 7.54
N GLY A 19 -5.97 16.02 8.24
CA GLY A 19 -6.46 14.75 7.71
C GLY A 19 -5.42 14.02 6.86
N LEU A 20 -5.80 12.82 6.40
CA LEU A 20 -4.97 11.97 5.54
C LEU A 20 -4.98 12.48 4.11
N ARG A 21 -3.87 12.32 3.41
CA ARG A 21 -3.77 12.60 1.97
C ARG A 21 -4.32 11.44 1.15
N PRO A 22 -4.64 11.66 -0.14
CA PRO A 22 -5.01 10.57 -1.02
C PRO A 22 -3.91 9.52 -1.14
N GLY A 23 -4.27 8.26 -0.95
CA GLY A 23 -3.35 7.12 -0.92
C GLY A 23 -2.70 6.84 0.44
N GLU A 24 -2.90 7.70 1.45
CA GLU A 24 -2.22 7.59 2.74
C GLU A 24 -2.92 6.57 3.67
N LYS A 25 -2.13 5.69 4.29
CA LYS A 25 -2.60 4.75 5.31
C LYS A 25 -2.41 5.34 6.70
N LEU A 26 -3.35 5.05 7.61
CA LEU A 26 -3.23 5.45 9.03
C LEU A 26 -2.28 4.51 9.81
N ARG A 27 -2.17 3.26 9.37
CA ARG A 27 -1.32 2.23 9.97
C ARG A 27 -0.69 1.43 8.85
N GLU A 28 0.60 1.13 9.01
CA GLU A 28 1.31 0.21 8.14
C GLU A 28 1.18 -1.22 8.68
N GLU A 29 0.99 -2.18 7.79
CA GLU A 29 1.13 -3.60 8.12
C GLU A 29 2.63 -3.96 8.14
N VAL A 30 3.10 -4.60 9.21
CA VAL A 30 4.50 -5.04 9.31
C VAL A 30 4.78 -6.24 8.40
N LEU A 31 3.78 -7.12 8.24
CA LEU A 31 3.78 -8.30 7.38
C LEU A 31 2.35 -8.49 6.84
N HIS A 32 2.22 -8.99 5.62
CA HIS A 32 0.90 -9.21 5.03
C HIS A 32 0.22 -10.46 5.60
N VAL A 33 -1.12 -10.46 5.66
CA VAL A 33 -1.93 -11.53 6.26
C VAL A 33 -1.75 -12.89 5.57
N HIS A 34 -1.38 -12.87 4.28
CA HIS A 34 -1.18 -14.08 3.47
C HIS A 34 0.29 -14.55 3.40
N GLU A 35 1.21 -13.86 4.07
CA GLU A 35 2.61 -14.26 4.09
C GLU A 35 2.84 -15.29 5.19
N ALA A 36 3.22 -16.51 4.79
CA ALA A 36 3.63 -17.51 5.75
C ALA A 36 5.02 -17.17 6.28
N ILE A 37 5.14 -17.00 7.59
CA ILE A 37 6.38 -16.58 8.24
C ILE A 37 7.12 -17.79 8.81
N GLN A 38 8.39 -17.93 8.46
CA GLN A 38 9.27 -18.95 9.02
C GLN A 38 10.29 -18.34 9.99
N PRO A 39 10.49 -18.97 11.16
CA PRO A 39 11.53 -18.54 12.09
C PRO A 39 12.92 -18.82 11.50
N THR A 40 13.90 -18.02 11.92
CA THR A 40 15.31 -18.32 11.69
C THR A 40 16.01 -18.60 13.02
N HIS A 41 17.31 -18.89 12.99
CA HIS A 41 18.13 -19.04 14.20
C HIS A 41 18.17 -17.75 15.05
N ASN A 42 18.02 -16.57 14.42
CA ASN A 42 17.92 -15.31 15.13
C ASN A 42 16.44 -14.96 15.33
N PRO A 43 15.96 -14.79 16.57
CA PRO A 43 14.54 -14.52 16.84
C PRO A 43 14.03 -13.18 16.27
N GLN A 44 14.92 -12.25 15.92
CA GLN A 44 14.57 -10.97 15.29
C GLN A 44 14.50 -11.05 13.76
N ILE A 45 14.95 -12.15 13.16
CA ILE A 45 14.97 -12.34 11.70
C ILE A 45 13.96 -13.43 11.34
N LYS A 46 13.06 -13.10 10.42
CA LYS A 46 11.98 -13.97 9.95
C LYS A 46 12.03 -14.03 8.42
N ILE A 47 11.69 -15.19 7.85
CA ILE A 47 11.60 -15.38 6.39
C ILE A 47 10.12 -15.36 5.99
N ALA A 48 9.73 -14.43 5.11
CA ALA A 48 8.42 -14.45 4.49
C ALA A 48 8.45 -15.41 3.30
N ARG A 49 7.51 -16.37 3.25
CA ARG A 49 7.27 -17.19 2.06
C ARG A 49 6.21 -16.52 1.20
N LEU A 50 6.64 -16.13 0.01
CA LEU A 50 5.85 -15.47 -1.01
C LEU A 50 5.56 -16.46 -2.13
N SER A 51 4.41 -16.29 -2.79
CA SER A 51 4.18 -16.96 -4.07
C SER A 51 4.84 -16.15 -5.17
N GLU A 52 5.56 -16.82 -6.07
CA GLU A 52 6.15 -16.14 -7.22
C GLU A 52 5.03 -15.81 -8.24
N PRO A 53 4.94 -14.56 -8.71
CA PRO A 53 4.01 -14.21 -9.77
C PRO A 53 4.46 -14.83 -11.10
N ASP A 54 3.50 -15.10 -12.00
CA ASP A 54 3.80 -15.57 -13.35
C ASP A 54 4.62 -14.50 -14.11
N PRO A 55 5.87 -14.80 -14.53
CA PRO A 55 6.72 -13.84 -15.22
C PRO A 55 6.09 -13.29 -16.50
N VAL A 56 5.32 -14.11 -17.24
CA VAL A 56 4.67 -13.70 -18.48
C VAL A 56 3.58 -12.66 -18.21
N LEU A 57 2.81 -12.84 -17.12
CA LEU A 57 1.80 -11.85 -16.72
C LEU A 57 2.43 -10.53 -16.29
N ILE A 58 3.57 -10.59 -15.59
CA ILE A 58 4.31 -9.39 -15.18
C ILE A 58 4.85 -8.63 -16.40
N GLU A 59 5.47 -9.32 -17.36
CA GLU A 59 5.97 -8.68 -18.59
C GLU A 59 4.84 -8.01 -19.38
N GLN A 60 3.69 -8.68 -19.51
CA GLN A 60 2.52 -8.11 -20.18
C GLN A 60 1.97 -6.87 -19.43
N ALA A 61 1.92 -6.92 -18.10
CA ALA A 61 1.50 -5.79 -17.28
C ALA A 61 2.45 -4.58 -17.47
N LEU A 62 3.76 -4.80 -17.49
CA LEU A 62 4.76 -3.74 -17.70
C LEU A 62 4.60 -3.05 -19.05
N VAL A 63 4.34 -3.81 -20.12
CA VAL A 63 4.07 -3.24 -21.46
C VAL A 63 2.81 -2.37 -21.42
N ARG A 64 1.73 -2.87 -20.80
CA ARG A 64 0.46 -2.12 -20.66
C ARG A 64 0.65 -0.84 -19.84
N ILE A 65 1.41 -0.90 -18.75
CA ILE A 65 1.77 0.26 -17.92
C ILE A 65 2.54 1.29 -18.76
N GLY A 66 3.52 0.86 -19.55
CA GLY A 66 4.28 1.74 -20.43
C GLY A 66 3.37 2.51 -21.41
N LEU A 67 2.38 1.83 -21.99
CA LEU A 67 1.40 2.48 -22.88
C LEU A 67 0.50 3.47 -22.13
N ALA A 68 0.00 3.11 -20.94
CA ALA A 68 -0.83 4.01 -20.12
C ALA A 68 -0.07 5.29 -19.73
N LEU A 69 1.23 5.16 -19.41
CA LEU A 69 2.10 6.29 -19.08
C LEU A 69 2.32 7.23 -20.28
N VAL A 70 2.60 6.68 -21.47
CA VAL A 70 2.74 7.47 -22.70
C VAL A 70 1.47 8.26 -23.00
N ASN A 71 0.30 7.68 -22.72
CA ASN A 71 -0.99 8.32 -22.93
C ASN A 71 -1.44 9.23 -21.77
N SER A 72 -0.67 9.29 -20.67
CA SER A 72 -1.05 10.00 -19.44
C SER A 72 -2.43 9.57 -18.89
N ASP A 73 -2.76 8.28 -19.03
CA ASP A 73 -4.03 7.72 -18.56
C ASP A 73 -3.86 7.09 -17.16
N ASP A 74 -3.97 7.94 -16.14
CA ASP A 74 -3.85 7.53 -14.74
C ASP A 74 -4.89 6.47 -14.36
N ARG A 75 -6.10 6.52 -14.93
CA ARG A 75 -7.15 5.57 -14.61
C ARG A 75 -6.80 4.18 -15.14
N GLN A 76 -6.33 4.11 -16.38
CA GLN A 76 -5.87 2.86 -16.99
C GLN A 76 -4.64 2.31 -16.24
N LEU A 77 -3.69 3.18 -15.89
CA LEU A 77 -2.51 2.81 -15.12
C LEU A 77 -2.89 2.13 -13.80
N ILE A 78 -3.75 2.80 -13.02
CA ILE A 78 -4.18 2.28 -11.72
C ILE A 78 -4.99 1.00 -11.86
N GLN A 79 -5.81 0.87 -12.90
CA GLN A 79 -6.53 -0.37 -13.19
C GLN A 79 -5.57 -1.53 -13.45
N ILE A 80 -4.54 -1.35 -14.28
CA ILE A 80 -3.53 -2.39 -14.56
C ILE A 80 -2.80 -2.79 -13.27
N LEU A 81 -2.46 -1.83 -12.41
CA LEU A 81 -1.83 -2.11 -11.12
C LEU A 81 -2.72 -2.97 -10.23
N LYS A 82 -4.03 -2.70 -10.17
CA LYS A 82 -4.98 -3.48 -9.37
C LYS A 82 -5.22 -4.90 -9.92
N GLU A 83 -5.20 -5.05 -11.24
CA GLU A 83 -5.28 -6.38 -11.88
C GLU A 83 -4.02 -7.21 -11.59
N THR A 84 -2.85 -6.56 -11.54
CA THR A 84 -1.55 -7.24 -11.38
C THR A 84 -1.21 -7.48 -9.91
N ILE A 85 -1.63 -6.57 -9.03
CA ILE A 85 -1.36 -6.58 -7.58
C ILE A 85 -2.72 -6.50 -6.87
N PRO A 86 -3.39 -7.62 -6.62
CA PRO A 86 -4.72 -7.65 -5.99
C PRO A 86 -4.80 -6.95 -4.63
N GLU A 87 -3.67 -6.88 -3.92
CA GLU A 87 -3.54 -6.23 -2.61
C GLU A 87 -3.42 -4.69 -2.70
N TYR A 88 -3.34 -4.12 -3.91
CA TYR A 88 -3.20 -2.69 -4.11
C TYR A 88 -4.52 -1.94 -3.89
N ILE A 89 -4.75 -1.51 -2.65
CA ILE A 89 -5.94 -0.75 -2.23
C ILE A 89 -5.67 0.76 -2.28
N SER A 90 -6.52 1.52 -2.99
CA SER A 90 -6.37 2.96 -3.16
C SER A 90 -7.06 3.74 -2.04
N ASN A 91 -6.54 3.61 -0.81
CA ASN A 91 -7.06 4.29 0.38
C ASN A 91 -7.20 5.80 0.19
N ASN A 92 -8.35 6.37 0.59
CA ASN A 92 -8.60 7.81 0.58
C ASN A 92 -8.38 8.49 -0.80
N SER A 93 -8.48 7.75 -1.91
CA SER A 93 -8.15 8.21 -3.25
C SER A 93 -9.32 8.02 -4.24
N PRO A 94 -9.43 8.84 -5.32
CA PRO A 94 -10.47 8.67 -6.36
C PRO A 94 -10.48 7.27 -7.01
N PHE A 95 -9.34 6.59 -7.00
CA PHE A 95 -9.18 5.27 -7.57
C PHE A 95 -9.70 4.13 -6.67
N SER A 96 -10.19 4.45 -5.47
CA SER A 96 -10.88 3.48 -4.60
C SER A 96 -12.09 2.84 -5.28
N SER A 97 -12.72 3.55 -6.22
CA SER A 97 -13.78 3.02 -7.07
C SER A 97 -13.35 1.85 -7.98
N LEU A 98 -12.05 1.67 -8.18
CA LEU A 98 -11.46 0.57 -8.95
C LEU A 98 -11.00 -0.58 -8.04
N ASP A 99 -11.04 -0.43 -6.71
CA ASP A 99 -10.71 -1.50 -5.78
C ASP A 99 -11.67 -2.67 -6.00
N ALA A 100 -11.13 -3.90 -6.07
CA ALA A 100 -11.97 -5.08 -5.98
C ALA A 100 -12.64 -5.09 -4.60
N LEU A 101 -13.95 -5.39 -4.53
CA LEU A 101 -14.63 -5.57 -3.25
C LEU A 101 -13.83 -6.59 -2.42
N PRO A 102 -13.45 -6.26 -1.17
CA PRO A 102 -12.76 -7.23 -0.34
C PRO A 102 -13.62 -8.48 -0.28
N ALA A 103 -13.04 -9.64 -0.66
CA ALA A 103 -13.67 -10.91 -0.39
C ALA A 103 -14.06 -10.90 1.09
N ALA A 104 -15.36 -11.00 1.38
CA ALA A 104 -15.89 -10.90 2.72
C ALA A 104 -14.98 -11.70 3.65
N VAL A 105 -14.37 -11.02 4.62
CA VAL A 105 -13.61 -11.68 5.68
C VAL A 105 -14.62 -12.60 6.35
N SER A 106 -14.57 -13.89 5.98
CA SER A 106 -15.40 -14.93 6.58
C SER A 106 -14.98 -15.01 8.04
N SER A 107 -15.72 -14.31 8.89
CA SER A 107 -15.65 -14.45 10.34
C SER A 107 -15.92 -15.91 10.69
N ALA A 108 -14.89 -16.61 11.17
CA ALA A 108 -14.98 -17.87 11.89
C ALA A 108 -14.18 -17.73 13.19
#